data_AF-A0A3Q2EJZ0-F1
#
_entry.id   AF-A0A3Q2EJZ0-F1
#
_cell.length_a   1.000
_cell.length_b   1.000
_cell.length_c   1.000
_cell.angle_alpha   90.00
_cell.angle_beta   90.00
_cell.angle_gamma   90.00
#
_symmetry.space_group_name_H-M   'P 1'
#
loop_
_entity.id
_entity.type
_entity.pdbx_description
1 polymer ?
#
loop_
_entity_poly.entity_id
_entity_poly.type
_entity_poly.pdbx_seq_one_letter_code
_entity_poly.pdbx_strand_id
1 'polypeptide(L)'
;MAERVFESFLSCHVCSETFRDPVSLSCNHSFCSSCLKKFWEQTGNKNCPICKRRSSKDDLLVNFGLKEVADTFAGRPKSGSSETERGEKQLMVNKTTEHTGFCALLPLHFFSLV
;
A
#
# COMPACT_ATOMS: atom_id res chain seq x y z
N MET A 1 12.55 12.45 25.50
CA MET A 1 12.96 11.14 24.92
C MET A 1 11.90 10.55 23.99
N ALA A 2 10.60 10.67 24.31
CA ALA A 2 9.50 10.21 23.44
C ALA A 2 9.49 10.88 22.04
N GLU A 3 9.88 12.15 21.93
CA GLU A 3 9.88 12.88 20.65
C GLU A 3 10.88 12.32 19.63
N ARG A 4 12.05 11.83 20.06
CA ARG A 4 13.06 11.27 19.14
C ARG A 4 12.71 9.89 18.62
N VAL A 5 11.91 9.15 19.38
CA VAL A 5 11.44 7.83 18.97
C VAL A 5 10.44 7.98 17.82
N PHE A 6 9.56 8.99 17.90
CA PHE A 6 8.54 9.23 16.88
C PHE A 6 9.14 9.64 15.52
N GLU A 7 10.22 10.42 15.53
CA GLU A 7 10.95 10.80 14.31
C GLU A 7 11.45 9.59 13.52
N SER A 8 11.94 8.55 14.21
CA SER A 8 12.43 7.34 13.56
C SER A 8 11.32 6.59 12.80
N PHE A 9 10.08 6.61 13.30
CA PHE A 9 8.92 5.98 12.67
C PHE A 9 8.38 6.76 11.46
N LEU A 10 8.70 8.07 11.38
CA LEU A 10 8.31 8.93 10.26
C LEU A 10 9.44 9.15 9.25
N SER A 11 10.58 8.48 9.43
CA SER A 11 11.76 8.63 8.59
C SER A 11 11.84 7.56 7.50
N CYS A 12 12.28 7.96 6.32
CA CYS A 12 12.55 7.05 5.22
C CYS A 12 13.93 6.42 5.37
N HIS A 13 14.01 5.09 5.40
CA HIS A 13 15.29 4.36 5.49
C HIS A 13 16.23 4.53 4.27
N VAL A 14 15.79 5.17 3.19
CA VAL A 14 16.63 5.41 1.99
C VAL A 14 17.28 6.79 2.04
N CYS A 15 16.52 7.86 2.32
CA CYS A 15 17.06 9.22 2.40
C CYS A 15 17.35 9.71 3.83
N SER A 16 16.94 8.95 4.85
CA SER A 16 17.04 9.30 6.28
C SER A 16 16.32 10.60 6.66
N GLU A 17 15.36 11.06 5.85
CA GLU A 17 14.53 12.23 6.12
C GLU A 17 13.08 11.82 6.40
N THR A 18 12.30 12.73 6.98
CA THR A 18 10.84 12.56 7.12
C THR A 18 10.19 12.26 5.77
N PHE A 19 9.25 11.30 5.74
CA PHE A 19 8.61 10.85 4.52
C PHE A 19 8.04 11.98 3.66
N ARG A 20 8.25 11.87 2.35
CA ARG A 20 7.58 12.66 1.30
C ARG A 20 6.83 11.71 0.39
N ASP A 21 5.51 11.86 0.33
CA ASP A 21 4.62 10.96 -0.41
C ASP A 21 4.94 9.47 -0.11
N PRO A 22 4.79 9.04 1.15
CA PRO A 22 5.16 7.70 1.56
C PRO A 22 4.35 6.64 0.83
N VAL A 23 5.00 5.58 0.36
CA VAL A 23 4.37 4.43 -0.32
C VAL A 23 4.70 3.16 0.46
N SER A 24 3.68 2.33 0.70
CA SER A 24 3.81 1.11 1.51
C SER A 24 3.78 -0.15 0.64
N LEU A 25 4.84 -0.94 0.77
CA LEU A 25 4.96 -2.24 0.11
C LEU A 25 4.11 -3.31 0.80
N SER A 26 3.90 -4.46 0.13
CA SER A 26 3.22 -5.63 0.71
C SER A 26 3.94 -6.24 1.93
N CYS A 27 5.20 -5.87 2.16
CA CYS A 27 5.95 -6.21 3.35
C CYS A 27 5.82 -5.19 4.49
N ASN A 28 4.91 -4.21 4.38
CA ASN A 28 4.63 -3.13 5.33
C ASN A 28 5.77 -2.11 5.55
N HIS A 29 6.87 -2.22 4.82
CA HIS A 29 7.88 -1.16 4.80
C HIS A 29 7.44 0.02 3.93
N SER A 30 7.63 1.23 4.46
CA SER A 30 7.29 2.48 3.81
C SER A 30 8.53 3.26 3.40
N PHE A 31 8.45 3.94 2.26
CA PHE A 31 9.53 4.74 1.67
C PHE A 31 8.95 5.98 1.01
N CYS A 32 9.74 7.04 0.81
CA CYS A 32 9.33 8.11 -0.10
C CYS A 32 9.12 7.52 -1.50
N SER A 33 8.05 7.92 -2.19
CA SER A 33 7.75 7.43 -3.55
C SER A 33 8.95 7.56 -4.49
N SER A 34 9.61 8.73 -4.47
CA SER A 34 10.79 9.01 -5.29
C SER A 34 11.99 8.16 -4.93
N CYS A 35 12.24 7.90 -3.63
CA CYS A 35 13.33 7.06 -3.16
C CYS A 35 13.17 5.62 -3.62
N LEU A 36 11.97 5.07 -3.48
CA LEU A 36 11.68 3.70 -3.89
C LEU A 36 11.75 3.54 -5.42
N LYS A 37 11.23 4.51 -6.17
CA LYS A 37 11.30 4.51 -7.64
C LYS A 37 12.75 4.47 -8.13
N LYS A 38 13.59 5.37 -7.61
CA LYS A 38 15.03 5.41 -7.94
C LYS A 38 15.73 4.10 -7.60
N PHE A 39 15.43 3.51 -6.44
CA PHE A 39 16.01 2.24 -6.03
C PHE A 39 15.64 1.10 -7.00
N TRP A 40 14.38 1.02 -7.44
CA TRP A 40 13.94 0.02 -8.42
C TRP A 40 14.54 0.23 -9.81
N GLU A 41 14.68 1.48 -10.24
CA GLU A 41 15.37 1.84 -11.50
C GLU A 41 16.84 1.40 -11.46
N GLN A 42 17.52 1.61 -10.34
CA GLN A 42 18.93 1.23 -10.17
C GLN A 42 19.16 -0.28 -10.08
N THR A 43 18.28 -0.98 -9.37
CA THR A 43 18.47 -2.43 -9.10
C THR A 43 17.84 -3.31 -10.19
N GLY A 44 17.00 -2.75 -11.07
CA GLY A 44 16.29 -3.50 -12.11
C GLY A 44 15.26 -4.50 -11.57
N ASN A 45 14.90 -4.41 -10.29
CA ASN A 45 13.89 -5.28 -9.66
C ASN A 45 13.02 -4.49 -8.67
N LYS A 46 11.81 -5.02 -8.43
CA LYS A 46 10.83 -4.40 -7.52
C LYS A 46 10.96 -4.92 -6.08
N ASN A 47 12.16 -5.10 -5.57
CA ASN A 47 12.36 -5.63 -4.21
C ASN A 47 12.32 -4.53 -3.14
N CYS A 48 11.95 -4.90 -1.92
CA CYS A 48 12.03 -4.01 -0.78
C CYS A 48 13.50 -3.68 -0.45
N PRO A 49 13.87 -2.40 -0.29
CA PRO A 49 15.21 -2.00 0.14
C PRO A 49 15.67 -2.65 1.46
N ILE A 50 14.74 -2.91 2.38
CA ILE A 50 14.99 -3.42 3.74
C ILE A 50 15.03 -4.95 3.75
N CYS A 51 13.87 -5.61 3.56
CA CYS A 51 13.76 -7.05 3.73
C CYS A 51 13.94 -7.87 2.44
N LYS A 52 14.24 -7.19 1.31
CA LYS A 52 14.46 -7.79 -0.02
C LYS A 52 13.28 -8.59 -0.59
N ARG A 53 12.13 -8.64 0.10
CA ARG A 53 10.90 -9.26 -0.41
C ARG A 53 10.44 -8.54 -1.68
N ARG A 54 10.09 -9.31 -2.71
CA ARG A 54 9.54 -8.79 -3.96
C ARG A 54 8.21 -8.09 -3.71
N SER A 55 8.07 -6.88 -4.22
CA SER A 55 6.79 -6.18 -4.25
C SER A 55 5.88 -6.84 -5.30
N SER A 56 4.64 -7.09 -4.90
CA SER A 56 3.57 -7.54 -5.82
C SER A 56 2.82 -6.37 -6.44
N LYS A 57 3.09 -5.13 -6.02
CA LYS A 57 2.41 -3.93 -6.52
C LYS A 57 3.18 -3.34 -7.68
N ASP A 58 2.51 -3.20 -8.82
CA ASP A 58 3.05 -2.50 -9.98
C ASP A 58 3.02 -0.98 -9.81
N ASP A 59 2.01 -0.46 -9.11
CA ASP A 59 1.83 0.96 -8.85
C ASP A 59 2.07 1.30 -7.38
N LEU A 60 2.82 2.38 -7.18
CA LEU A 60 3.15 2.91 -5.87
C LEU A 60 2.05 3.89 -5.44
N LEU A 61 1.12 3.39 -4.63
CA LEU A 61 0.07 4.21 -4.02
C LEU A 61 0.59 4.90 -2.76
N VAL A 62 0.34 6.20 -2.67
CA VAL A 62 0.68 7.02 -1.51
C VAL A 62 -0.23 6.66 -0.34
N ASN A 63 0.38 6.49 0.83
CA ASN A 63 -0.31 6.35 2.10
C ASN A 63 -0.64 7.74 2.65
N PHE A 64 -1.85 8.23 2.38
CA PHE A 64 -2.29 9.57 2.79
C PHE A 64 -2.26 9.77 4.32
N GLY A 65 -2.60 8.75 5.10
CA GLY A 65 -2.52 8.84 6.57
C GLY A 65 -1.09 9.06 7.04
N LEU A 66 -0.14 8.28 6.51
CA LEU A 66 1.29 8.45 6.82
C LEU A 66 1.84 9.78 6.28
N LYS A 67 1.33 10.24 5.13
CA LYS A 67 1.67 11.55 4.57
C LYS A 67 1.25 12.68 5.49
N GLU A 68 0.01 12.67 5.99
CA GLU A 68 -0.51 13.75 6.84
C GLU A 68 0.29 13.89 8.14
N VAL A 69 0.59 12.76 8.81
CA VAL A 69 1.41 12.79 10.03
C VAL A 69 2.84 13.23 9.75
N ALA A 70 3.44 12.79 8.63
CA ALA A 70 4.78 13.18 8.22
C ALA A 70 4.87 14.67 7.86
N ASP A 71 3.87 15.20 7.14
CA ASP A 71 3.79 16.60 6.76
C ASP A 71 3.61 17.48 8.00
N THR A 72 2.74 17.08 8.93
CA THR A 72 2.53 17.78 10.21
C THR A 72 3.82 17.81 11.04
N PHE A 73 4.51 16.67 11.16
CA PHE A 73 5.78 16.57 11.88
C PHE A 73 6.87 17.44 11.24
N ALA A 74 6.94 17.47 9.91
CA ALA A 74 7.93 18.27 9.18
C ALA A 74 7.55 19.75 9.01
N GLY A 75 6.39 20.20 9.53
CA GLY A 75 5.91 21.57 9.37
C GLY A 75 5.59 21.96 7.91
N ARG A 76 5.22 21.00 7.05
CA ARG A 76 4.89 21.25 5.64
C ARG A 76 3.43 21.71 5.50
N PRO A 77 3.12 22.70 4.65
CA PRO A 77 1.74 23.11 4.39
C PRO A 77 0.96 21.98 3.70
N LYS A 78 -0.31 21.79 4.09
CA LYS A 78 -1.20 20.84 3.42
C LYS A 78 -1.36 21.25 1.97
N SER A 79 -0.87 20.41 1.05
CA SER A 79 -1.17 20.56 -0.38
C SER A 79 -2.66 20.32 -0.54
N GLY A 80 -3.42 21.37 -0.89
CA GLY A 80 -4.85 21.25 -1.17
C GLY A 80 -5.08 20.14 -2.19
N SER A 81 -5.95 19.20 -1.85
CA SER A 81 -6.38 18.13 -2.74
C SER A 81 -7.13 18.71 -3.93
N SER A 82 -6.43 18.90 -5.06
CA SER A 82 -7.11 18.81 -6.35
C SER A 82 -7.43 17.34 -6.59
N GLU A 83 -8.71 17.06 -6.80
CA GLU A 83 -9.13 15.85 -7.49
C GLU A 83 -8.33 15.74 -8.79
N THR A 84 -7.55 14.68 -8.93
CA THR A 84 -7.09 14.21 -10.23
C THR A 84 -7.16 12.69 -10.17
N GLU A 85 -8.34 12.21 -10.54
CA GLU A 85 -8.52 10.97 -11.28
C GLU A 85 -7.28 10.62 -12.13
N ARG A 86 -6.48 9.64 -11.70
CA ARG A 86 -5.81 8.71 -12.62
C ARG A 86 -5.36 7.46 -11.90
N GLY A 87 -6.20 6.43 -11.98
CA GLY A 87 -5.84 5.06 -11.63
C GLY A 87 -6.79 4.39 -10.65
N GLU A 88 -8.09 4.39 -10.94
CA GLU A 88 -8.94 3.34 -10.42
C GLU A 88 -8.41 1.99 -10.92
N LYS A 89 -7.76 1.27 -10.03
CA LYS A 89 -7.92 -0.17 -9.98
C LYS A 89 -8.31 -0.55 -8.58
N GLN A 90 -9.62 -0.72 -8.46
CA GLN A 90 -10.32 -1.37 -7.38
C GLN A 90 -9.51 -2.58 -6.91
N LEU A 91 -8.86 -2.45 -5.74
CA LEU A 91 -8.39 -3.63 -5.03
C LEU A 91 -9.65 -4.25 -4.43
N MET A 92 -10.17 -5.27 -5.12
CA MET A 92 -11.19 -6.15 -4.58
C MET A 92 -10.68 -6.66 -3.24
N VAL A 93 -11.31 -6.24 -2.15
CA VAL A 93 -11.11 -6.89 -0.87
C VAL A 93 -11.59 -8.32 -1.09
N ASN A 94 -10.64 -9.26 -1.15
CA ASN A 94 -11.01 -10.66 -1.15
C ASN A 94 -11.69 -10.89 0.21
N LYS A 95 -13.01 -11.06 0.20
CA LYS A 95 -13.71 -11.59 1.36
C LYS A 95 -13.24 -13.03 1.49
N THR A 96 -12.31 -13.24 2.40
CA THR A 96 -11.95 -14.57 2.86
C THR A 96 -13.22 -15.20 3.43
N THR A 97 -13.58 -16.33 2.84
CA THR A 97 -14.73 -17.17 3.17
C THR A 97 -14.67 -17.64 4.62
N GLU A 98 -15.70 -17.33 5.40
CA GLU A 98 -15.98 -18.02 6.66
C GLU A 98 -17.24 -18.89 6.45
N HIS A 99 -17.03 -20.20 6.56
CA HIS A 99 -18.03 -21.26 6.44
C HIS A 99 -19.03 -21.24 7.60
N THR A 100 -20.34 -21.23 7.34
CA THR A 100 -21.36 -21.77 8.26
C THR A 100 -22.60 -22.27 7.49
N GLY A 101 -22.96 -23.54 7.66
CA GLY A 101 -24.28 -24.11 7.33
C GLY A 101 -24.42 -24.66 5.90
N PHE A 102 -24.13 -25.92 5.59
CA PHE A 102 -24.95 -27.13 5.83
C PHE A 102 -26.39 -27.09 5.28
N CYS A 103 -26.75 -28.16 4.55
CA CYS A 103 -28.01 -28.48 3.83
C CYS A 103 -28.23 -27.73 2.50
N ALA A 104 -28.34 -28.36 1.32
CA ALA A 104 -28.72 -29.72 1.01
C ALA A 104 -28.00 -30.24 -0.25
N LEU A 105 -27.53 -31.48 -0.14
CA LEU A 105 -27.02 -32.30 -1.22
C LEU A 105 -28.19 -32.87 -2.04
N LEU A 106 -28.10 -32.69 -3.37
CA LEU A 106 -28.62 -33.52 -4.48
C LEU A 106 -30.15 -33.55 -4.78
N PRO A 107 -30.58 -33.95 -6.00
CA PRO A 107 -29.87 -34.07 -7.29
C PRO A 107 -30.64 -33.57 -8.54
N LEU A 108 -29.88 -33.34 -9.61
CA LEU A 108 -30.16 -33.61 -11.03
C LEU A 108 -31.59 -34.05 -11.42
N HIS A 109 -32.29 -33.22 -12.22
CA HIS A 109 -33.08 -33.72 -13.35
C HIS A 109 -33.29 -32.64 -14.45
N PHE A 110 -32.74 -32.93 -15.64
CA PHE A 110 -33.35 -32.85 -16.99
C PHE A 110 -34.22 -31.62 -17.34
N PHE A 111 -33.81 -30.70 -18.23
CA PHE A 111 -33.79 -30.77 -19.71
C PHE A 111 -35.18 -30.86 -20.39
N SER A 112 -35.56 -29.76 -21.05
CA SER A 112 -36.41 -29.62 -22.26
C SER A 112 -37.94 -29.79 -22.27
N LEU A 113 -38.57 -28.79 -22.91
CA LEU A 113 -39.81 -28.76 -23.73
C LEU A 113 -41.09 -29.46 -23.22
N VAL A 114 -42.07 -28.67 -22.77
CA VAL A 114 -43.32 -28.31 -23.48
C VAL A 114 -44.04 -27.21 -22.70
#